data_AF-A0A4Y2MLV9-F1
#
_entry.id   AF-A0A4Y2MLV9-F1
#
_cell.length_a   1.000
_cell.length_b   1.000
_cell.length_c   1.000
_cell.angle_alpha   90.00
_cell.angle_beta   90.00
_cell.angle_gamma   90.00
#
_symmetry.space_group_name_H-M   'P 1'
#
loop_
_entity.id
_entity.type
_entity.pdbx_description
1 polymer ?
#
loop_
_entity_poly.entity_id
_entity_poly.type
_entity_poly.pdbx_seq_one_letter_code
_entity_poly.pdbx_strand_id
1 'polypeptide(L)'
;MFKQLFTKHTKNADGNLREFLYELRTDFQKLIKGLEVETFEQLWNLIVTDEMERRVLRNTGIVPTEIMEHFIDKWPQFKSPALLSEKLDQYESVRNMTKKNLMTIEKSIPVLKEEFGTC
;
A
#
# COMPACT_ATOMS: atom_id res chain seq x y z
N MET A 1 -1.65 8.76 1.76
CA MET A 1 -2.38 10.04 1.61
C MET A 1 -1.86 11.18 2.51
N PHE A 2 -1.61 10.95 3.81
CA PHE A 2 -1.03 11.92 4.74
C PHE A 2 0.44 12.18 4.44
N LYS A 3 1.22 11.14 4.14
CA LYS A 3 2.63 11.29 3.75
C LYS A 3 2.85 12.33 2.64
N GLN A 4 1.97 12.40 1.63
CA GLN A 4 2.10 13.38 0.53
C GLN A 4 2.03 14.83 1.02
N LEU A 5 1.23 15.11 2.06
CA LEU A 5 1.19 16.41 2.72
C LEU A 5 2.54 16.71 3.37
N PHE A 6 3.10 15.75 4.11
CA PHE A 6 4.35 15.94 4.83
C PHE A 6 5.60 15.92 3.93
N THR A 7 5.54 15.29 2.76
CA THR A 7 6.67 15.26 1.81
C THR A 7 6.75 16.47 0.89
N LYS A 8 5.63 17.16 0.63
CA LYS A 8 5.63 18.41 -0.14
C LYS A 8 6.27 19.56 0.65
N HIS A 9 6.15 19.51 1.97
CA HIS A 9 6.69 20.52 2.88
C HIS A 9 8.03 20.05 3.45
N THR A 10 9.08 20.03 2.62
CA THR A 10 10.44 20.11 3.17
C THR A 10 10.66 21.55 3.57
N LYS A 11 11.14 21.83 4.79
CA LYS A 11 11.52 23.19 5.19
C LYS A 11 12.43 23.77 4.11
N ASN A 12 11.92 24.69 3.29
CA ASN A 12 12.71 25.38 2.30
C ASN A 12 13.86 26.07 3.04
N ALA A 13 15.06 26.11 2.45
CA ALA A 13 16.25 26.67 3.10
C ALA A 13 16.01 28.11 3.64
N ASP A 14 15.05 28.82 3.05
CA ASP A 14 14.69 30.21 3.34
C ASP A 14 13.36 30.38 4.12
N GLY A 15 12.64 29.28 4.41
CA GLY A 15 11.30 29.31 5.00
C GLY A 15 11.30 29.42 6.52
N ASN A 16 10.52 30.37 7.06
CA ASN A 16 10.36 30.54 8.51
C ASN A 16 9.45 29.42 9.08
N LEU A 17 9.76 28.91 10.28
CA LEU A 17 9.02 27.79 10.91
C LEU A 17 7.51 28.06 11.07
N ARG A 18 7.10 29.32 11.23
CA ARG A 18 5.71 29.75 11.32
C ARG A 18 4.96 29.60 9.99
N GLU A 19 5.61 29.89 8.88
CA GLU A 19 5.02 29.67 7.54
C GLU A 19 4.85 28.19 7.27
N PHE A 20 5.87 27.38 7.57
CA PHE A 20 5.78 25.92 7.49
C PHE A 20 4.62 25.36 8.33
N LEU A 21 4.47 25.83 9.58
CA LEU A 21 3.36 25.43 10.45
C LEU A 21 1.99 25.84 9.86
N TYR A 22 1.91 27.04 9.29
CA TYR A 22 0.69 27.54 8.67
C TYR A 22 0.29 26.69 7.46
N GLU A 23 1.22 26.44 6.54
CA GLU A 23 1.01 25.60 5.35
C GLU A 23 0.59 24.18 5.74
N LEU A 24 1.31 23.58 6.70
CA LEU A 24 1.01 22.25 7.19
C LEU A 24 -0.41 22.16 7.76
N ARG A 25 -0.81 23.15 8.57
CA ARG A 25 -2.16 23.21 9.15
C ARG A 25 -3.22 23.36 8.07
N THR A 26 -3.00 24.28 7.13
CA THR A 26 -3.96 24.55 6.06
C THR A 26 -4.17 23.33 5.17
N ASP A 27 -3.11 22.63 4.80
CA ASP A 27 -3.23 21.47 3.94
C ASP A 27 -3.83 20.27 4.67
N PHE A 28 -3.54 20.10 5.96
CA PHE A 28 -4.22 19.13 6.80
C PHE A 28 -5.73 19.41 6.87
N GLN A 29 -6.13 20.67 7.08
CA GLN A 29 -7.55 21.06 7.11
C GLN A 29 -8.26 20.79 5.78
N LYS A 30 -7.61 21.09 4.64
CA LYS A 30 -8.15 20.75 3.32
C LYS A 30 -8.32 19.25 3.15
N LEU A 31 -7.38 18.44 3.64
CA LEU A 31 -7.45 16.99 3.57
C LEU A 31 -8.64 16.45 4.38
N ILE A 32 -8.76 16.83 5.65
CA ILE A 32 -9.87 16.42 6.53
C ILE A 32 -11.21 16.77 5.90
N LYS A 33 -11.32 17.98 5.34
CA LYS A 33 -12.52 18.42 4.63
C LYS A 33 -12.78 17.63 3.35
N GLY A 34 -11.75 17.38 2.53
CA GLY A 34 -11.88 16.65 1.27
C GLY A 34 -12.16 15.16 1.43
N LEU A 35 -11.81 14.58 2.58
CA LEU A 35 -12.11 13.20 2.95
C LEU A 35 -13.42 13.02 3.72
N GLU A 36 -14.10 14.13 4.03
CA GLU A 36 -15.34 14.16 4.82
C GLU A 36 -15.16 13.47 6.18
N VAL A 37 -14.09 13.81 6.87
CA VAL A 37 -13.81 13.28 8.21
C VAL A 37 -14.60 14.08 9.24
N GLU A 38 -15.58 13.43 9.84
CA GLU A 38 -16.52 14.01 10.81
C GLU A 38 -16.24 13.54 12.25
N THR A 39 -15.62 12.37 12.42
CA THR A 39 -15.39 11.78 13.75
C THR A 39 -13.90 11.57 14.03
N PHE A 40 -13.54 11.55 15.32
CA PHE A 40 -12.21 11.13 15.77
C PHE A 40 -11.90 9.69 15.31
N GLU A 41 -12.94 8.84 15.24
CA GLU A 41 -12.82 7.48 14.74
C GLU A 41 -12.31 7.42 13.29
N GLN A 42 -12.95 8.20 12.42
CA GLN A 42 -12.55 8.30 11.02
C GLN A 42 -11.14 8.88 10.87
N LEU A 43 -10.75 9.83 11.71
CA LEU A 43 -9.41 10.40 11.71
C LEU A 43 -8.33 9.36 12.05
N TRP A 44 -8.49 8.60 13.15
CA TRP A 44 -7.47 7.60 13.53
C TRP A 44 -7.41 6.45 12.53
N ASN A 45 -8.56 6.04 11.98
CA ASN A 45 -8.62 5.03 10.93
C ASN A 45 -7.78 5.46 9.72
N LEU A 46 -7.89 6.71 9.28
CA LEU A 46 -7.07 7.23 8.19
C LEU A 46 -5.57 7.25 8.50
N ILE A 47 -5.19 7.63 9.72
CA ILE A 47 -3.78 7.66 10.15
C ILE A 47 -3.21 6.23 10.16
N VAL A 48 -3.96 5.27 10.70
CA VAL A 48 -3.53 3.87 10.76
C VAL A 48 -3.47 3.26 9.35
N THR A 49 -4.44 3.54 8.48
CA THR A 49 -4.40 3.13 7.06
C THR A 49 -3.14 3.66 6.38
N ASP A 50 -2.81 4.96 6.52
CA ASP A 50 -1.61 5.56 5.91
C ASP A 50 -0.31 4.90 6.40
N GLU A 51 -0.24 4.56 7.69
CA GLU A 51 0.92 3.87 8.27
C GLU A 51 1.00 2.38 7.85
N MET A 52 -0.14 1.70 7.68
CA MET A 52 -0.17 0.35 7.14
C MET A 52 0.29 0.31 5.69
N GLU A 53 -0.22 1.22 4.85
CA GLU A 53 0.28 1.43 3.48
C GLU A 53 1.80 1.63 3.48
N ARG A 54 2.31 2.45 4.40
CA ARG A 54 3.75 2.71 4.54
C ARG A 54 4.54 1.43 4.80
N ARG A 55 4.09 0.59 5.73
CA ARG A 55 4.78 -0.64 6.11
C ARG A 55 4.75 -1.66 4.99
N VAL A 56 3.60 -1.84 4.34
CA VAL A 56 3.44 -2.76 3.19
C VAL A 56 4.29 -2.32 2.01
N LEU A 57 4.36 -1.01 1.72
CA LEU A 57 5.15 -0.50 0.61
C LEU A 57 6.66 -0.44 0.89
N ARG A 58 7.11 -0.38 2.16
CA ARG A 58 8.54 -0.23 2.51
C ARG A 58 9.22 -1.47 3.08
N ASN A 59 8.52 -2.27 3.88
CA ASN A 59 9.16 -3.31 4.71
C ASN A 59 9.03 -4.72 4.13
N THR A 60 8.10 -4.92 3.20
CA THR A 60 7.96 -6.18 2.50
C THR A 60 8.92 -6.16 1.31
N GLY A 61 10.04 -6.90 1.38
CA GLY A 61 10.88 -7.26 0.21
C GLY A 61 10.17 -8.12 -0.84
N ILE A 62 8.84 -8.05 -0.85
CA ILE A 62 7.91 -8.62 -1.79
C ILE A 62 7.57 -7.48 -2.75
N VAL A 63 7.94 -7.69 -4.00
CA VAL A 63 7.69 -6.88 -5.19
C VAL A 63 6.66 -5.76 -4.96
N PRO A 64 7.12 -4.57 -4.51
CA PRO A 64 6.27 -3.41 -4.27
C PRO A 64 5.44 -3.03 -5.50
N THR A 65 5.96 -3.35 -6.69
CA THR A 65 5.35 -3.05 -7.98
C THR A 65 4.03 -3.79 -8.21
N GLU A 66 3.95 -5.10 -7.93
CA GLU A 66 2.73 -5.89 -8.20
C GLU A 66 1.56 -5.51 -7.28
N ILE A 67 1.86 -5.26 -6.01
CA ILE A 67 0.88 -4.77 -5.02
C ILE A 67 0.47 -3.35 -5.39
N MET A 68 1.43 -2.50 -5.76
CA MET A 68 1.13 -1.12 -6.15
C MET A 68 0.26 -1.09 -7.42
N GLU A 69 0.57 -1.85 -8.46
CA GLU A 69 -0.25 -1.94 -9.67
C GLU A 69 -1.69 -2.42 -9.38
N HIS A 70 -1.87 -3.38 -8.48
CA HIS A 70 -3.19 -3.94 -8.21
C HIS A 70 -4.09 -3.03 -7.35
N PHE A 71 -3.48 -2.23 -6.48
CA PHE A 71 -4.20 -1.54 -5.42
C PHE A 71 -4.07 -0.01 -5.44
N ILE A 72 -3.17 0.60 -6.22
CA ILE A 72 -2.95 2.05 -6.21
C ILE A 72 -4.24 2.85 -6.47
N ASP A 73 -5.07 2.38 -7.41
CA ASP A 73 -6.34 3.03 -7.77
C ASP A 73 -7.45 2.76 -6.74
N LYS A 74 -7.29 1.71 -5.94
CA LYS A 74 -8.26 1.27 -4.92
C LYS A 74 -7.89 1.81 -3.53
N TRP A 75 -6.64 2.25 -3.31
CA TRP A 75 -6.16 2.72 -2.01
C TRP A 75 -7.05 3.79 -1.35
N PRO A 76 -7.51 4.83 -2.07
CA PRO A 76 -8.39 5.85 -1.48
C PRO A 76 -9.72 5.32 -0.96
N GLN A 77 -10.12 4.10 -1.34
CA GLN A 77 -11.39 3.47 -0.96
C GLN A 77 -11.29 2.74 0.39
N PHE A 78 -10.08 2.45 0.89
CA PHE A 78 -9.91 1.76 2.17
C PHE A 78 -9.87 2.75 3.33
N LYS A 79 -11.03 3.31 3.66
CA LYS A 79 -11.20 4.20 4.83
C LYS A 79 -11.08 3.48 6.17
N SER A 80 -10.96 2.15 6.19
CA SER A 80 -10.82 1.32 7.38
C SER A 80 -9.54 0.49 7.33
N PRO A 81 -8.70 0.54 8.38
CA PRO A 81 -7.52 -0.33 8.52
C PRO A 81 -7.86 -1.82 8.47
N ALA A 82 -9.01 -2.21 9.03
CA ALA A 82 -9.44 -3.60 9.05
C ALA A 82 -9.72 -4.11 7.62
N LEU A 83 -10.42 -3.30 6.82
CA LEU A 83 -10.70 -3.62 5.42
C LEU A 83 -9.42 -3.70 4.59
N LEU A 84 -8.48 -2.78 4.82
CA LEU A 84 -7.16 -2.81 4.18
C LEU A 84 -6.41 -4.11 4.52
N SER A 85 -6.36 -4.49 5.80
CA SER A 85 -5.72 -5.72 6.26
C SER A 85 -6.30 -6.96 5.58
N GLU A 86 -7.63 -7.07 5.58
CA GLU A 86 -8.33 -8.22 5.00
C GLU A 86 -8.00 -8.39 3.50
N LYS A 87 -7.95 -7.28 2.76
CA LYS A 87 -7.61 -7.29 1.33
C LYS A 87 -6.15 -7.66 1.08
N LEU A 88 -5.24 -7.22 1.94
CA LEU A 88 -3.82 -7.59 1.86
C LEU A 88 -3.62 -9.08 2.16
N ASP A 89 -4.29 -9.61 3.19
CA ASP A 89 -4.23 -11.03 3.56
C ASP A 89 -4.80 -11.93 2.44
N GLN A 90 -5.93 -11.52 1.84
CA GLN A 90 -6.51 -12.20 0.68
C GLN A 90 -5.52 -12.24 -0.50
N TYR A 91 -4.88 -11.12 -0.81
CA TYR A 91 -3.90 -11.04 -1.89
C TYR A 91 -2.68 -11.93 -1.63
N GLU A 92 -2.14 -11.91 -0.41
CA GLU A 92 -0.99 -12.74 -0.06
C GLU A 92 -1.32 -14.24 -0.14
N SER A 93 -2.52 -14.64 0.30
CA SER A 93 -3.02 -16.01 0.17
C SER A 93 -3.06 -16.46 -1.30
N VAL A 94 -3.67 -15.68 -2.18
CA VAL A 94 -3.73 -15.98 -3.62
C VAL A 94 -2.33 -16.06 -4.24
N ARG A 95 -1.45 -15.11 -3.91
CA ARG A 95 -0.07 -15.10 -4.42
C ARG A 95 0.70 -16.35 -4.00
N ASN A 96 0.56 -16.76 -2.74
CA ASN A 96 1.25 -17.92 -2.21
C ASN A 96 0.74 -19.22 -2.84
N MET A 97 -0.57 -19.32 -3.12
CA MET A 97 -1.13 -20.44 -3.89
C MET A 97 -0.58 -20.48 -5.32
N THR A 98 -0.56 -19.35 -6.03
CA THR A 98 -0.01 -19.26 -7.39
C THR A 98 1.47 -19.65 -7.44
N LYS A 99 2.29 -19.17 -6.49
CA LYS A 99 3.70 -19.56 -6.39
C LYS A 99 3.86 -21.07 -6.16
N LYS A 100 3.06 -21.66 -5.27
CA LYS A 100 3.09 -23.10 -5.02
C LYS A 100 2.70 -23.92 -6.26
N ASN A 101 1.70 -23.47 -7.01
CA ASN A 101 1.27 -24.12 -8.24
C ASN A 101 2.35 -24.04 -9.33
N LEU A 102 2.98 -22.88 -9.52
CA LEU A 102 4.09 -22.71 -10.46
C LEU A 102 5.27 -23.62 -10.11
N MET A 103 5.67 -23.68 -8.84
CA MET A 103 6.73 -24.60 -8.38
C MET A 103 6.38 -26.08 -8.57
N THR A 104 5.09 -26.43 -8.53
CA THR A 104 4.63 -27.81 -8.75
C THR A 104 4.72 -28.15 -10.24
N ILE A 105 4.27 -27.24 -11.11
CA ILE A 105 4.37 -27.39 -12.56
C ILE A 105 5.83 -27.48 -13.00
N GLU A 106 6.70 -26.59 -12.53
CA GLU A 106 8.13 -26.59 -12.86
C GLU A 106 8.83 -27.89 -12.44
N LYS A 107 8.44 -28.50 -11.33
CA LYS A 107 8.96 -29.80 -10.89
C LYS A 107 8.45 -30.98 -11.72
N SER A 108 7.29 -30.84 -12.36
CA SER A 108 6.72 -31.85 -13.25
C SER A 108 7.26 -31.76 -14.69
N ILE A 109 7.81 -30.62 -15.12
CA ILE A 109 8.39 -30.44 -16.46
C ILE A 109 9.53 -31.42 -16.78
N PRO A 110 10.48 -31.72 -15.87
CA PRO A 110 11.51 -32.73 -16.09
C PRO A 110 10.94 -34.16 -16.21
N VAL A 111 9.94 -34.50 -15.39
CA VAL A 111 9.30 -35.82 -15.36
C VAL A 111 8.54 -36.09 -16.67
N LEU A 112 7.83 -35.08 -17.19
CA LEU A 112 7.14 -35.19 -18.48
C LEU A 112 8.11 -35.25 -19.68
N LYS A 113 9.31 -34.66 -19.58
CA LYS A 113 10.34 -34.77 -20.62
C LYS A 113 11.00 -36.16 -20.65
N GLU A 114 11.09 -36.86 -19.52
CA GLU A 114 11.54 -38.25 -19.47
C GLU A 114 10.45 -39.23 -19.95
N GLU A 115 9.17 -39.00 -19.63
CA GLU A 115 8.07 -39.88 -20.05
C GLU A 115 7.67 -39.73 -21.53
N PHE A 116 7.81 -38.54 -22.11
CA PHE A 116 7.46 -38.27 -23.52
C PHE A 116 8.68 -38.00 -24.40
N GLY A 117 9.84 -38.59 -24.06
CA GLY A 117 11.13 -38.40 -24.71
C GLY A 117 11.03 -38.04 -26.20
N THR A 118 11.39 -36.80 -26.53
CA THR A 118 11.71 -36.38 -27.89
C THR A 118 12.84 -37.25 -28.42
N CYS A 119 12.61 -37.93 -29.55
CA CYS A 119 13.67 -38.45 -30.41
C CYS A 119 14.66 -37.35 -30.82
#